data_AF-A0A2A2K2R2-F1
#
_entry.id   AF-A0A2A2K2R2-F1
#
_cell.length_a   1.000
_cell.length_b   1.000
_cell.length_c   1.000
_cell.angle_alpha   90.00
_cell.angle_beta   90.00
_cell.angle_gamma   90.00
#
_symmetry.space_group_name_H-M   'P 1'
#
loop_
_entity.id
_entity.type
_entity.pdbx_description
1 polymer ?
#
loop_
_entity_poly.entity_id
_entity_poly.type
_entity_poly.pdbx_seq_one_letter_code
_entity_poly.pdbx_strand_id
1 'polypeptide(L)'
;MSVVMSEMDMESSSAFSPSEPDIDSAFVSKHNQSAEIYQSFKDDVDALLAGKIAAHDQPAFIQRILHKSESLLIAFEDEKQHLMSDVLLAWAIKQQRASIGTLWTQQLHYKQLDTIHLQFEYFGELLQQTLSGLNYLKQYFPNSGFDEMHSKLVSLVHYFLVLGGSAFGLDNLGEGVQVQCYLITDETAKQLLNNAYLEIFESEEFAIEPPTGTFQKKDTRGLRAKFDDMAIVETPQKNSDGPSIVQPRMFTMNAKQHLINRLKPNQQGFIQLDNFMKMPVAEEYQLKKSSTTDGEWKLVPFYEWFLKLAEVVNKYLYSMWYDGLIFGFCSKEDAENLLRSIPRSVLLVRFSDIEYAKIKISVKDRNGEIRHHWYEHTDLNARSLSSELLANQRFAQIDLIYPDIDLEVALGGREKPRIRVPRNLEDEIYFDNQAAATSF
;
A
#
# COMPACT_ATOMS: atom_id res chain seq x y z
N MET A 1 -50.29 -16.76 0.81
CA MET A 1 -49.34 -16.60 1.93
C MET A 1 -48.06 -17.29 1.51
N SER A 2 -47.21 -16.70 0.67
CA SER A 2 -46.69 -15.32 0.61
C SER A 2 -45.51 -15.11 1.57
N VAL A 3 -44.36 -14.76 0.96
CA VAL A 3 -43.25 -13.93 1.49
C VAL A 3 -42.21 -14.66 2.36
N VAL A 4 -40.89 -14.59 2.13
CA VAL A 4 -40.08 -14.06 0.99
C VAL A 4 -38.75 -14.84 0.98
N MET A 5 -38.18 -15.12 -0.19
CA MET A 5 -36.76 -15.49 -0.32
C MET A 5 -35.95 -14.21 -0.45
N SER A 6 -35.02 -13.96 0.46
CA SER A 6 -34.04 -12.88 0.33
C SER A 6 -32.75 -13.44 -0.28
N GLU A 7 -32.47 -13.08 -1.53
CA GLU A 7 -31.15 -13.24 -2.12
C GLU A 7 -30.15 -12.40 -1.31
N MET A 8 -29.08 -13.05 -0.85
CA MET A 8 -27.86 -12.36 -0.43
C MET A 8 -26.78 -12.75 -1.43
N ASP A 9 -26.55 -11.86 -2.40
CA ASP A 9 -25.43 -12.00 -3.33
C ASP A 9 -24.12 -11.96 -2.54
N MET A 10 -23.50 -13.13 -2.44
CA MET A 10 -22.19 -13.28 -1.84
C MET A 10 -21.14 -13.16 -2.94
N GLU A 11 -20.72 -11.93 -3.23
CA GLU A 11 -19.62 -11.67 -4.16
C GLU A 11 -18.34 -12.37 -3.69
N SER A 12 -18.10 -13.54 -4.29
CA SER A 12 -16.86 -14.27 -4.18
C SER A 12 -15.77 -13.47 -4.87
N SER A 13 -14.94 -12.78 -4.09
CA SER A 13 -13.74 -12.10 -4.58
C SER A 13 -12.70 -13.14 -4.99
N SER A 14 -12.86 -13.69 -6.20
CA SER A 14 -11.88 -14.58 -6.82
C SER A 14 -10.55 -13.85 -7.00
N ALA A 15 -9.46 -14.47 -6.56
CA ALA A 15 -8.13 -13.90 -6.67
C ALA A 15 -7.59 -14.04 -8.10
N PHE A 16 -7.16 -12.91 -8.67
CA PHE A 16 -6.23 -12.79 -9.81
C PHE A 16 -6.55 -13.57 -11.10
N SER A 17 -7.39 -12.96 -11.93
CA SER A 17 -6.97 -12.75 -13.33
C SER A 17 -6.23 -11.42 -13.43
N PRO A 18 -5.23 -11.24 -14.31
CA PRO A 18 -4.77 -9.92 -14.68
C PRO A 18 -5.91 -9.24 -15.44
N SER A 19 -6.63 -8.33 -14.77
CA SER A 19 -7.57 -7.45 -15.47
C SER A 19 -6.80 -6.70 -16.55
N GLU A 20 -7.34 -6.70 -17.76
CA GLU A 20 -6.88 -5.84 -18.86
C GLU A 20 -6.73 -4.39 -18.34
N PRO A 21 -5.81 -3.58 -18.89
CA PRO A 21 -5.61 -2.22 -18.41
C PRO A 21 -6.93 -1.47 -18.45
N ASP A 22 -7.43 -1.10 -17.27
CA ASP A 22 -8.74 -0.50 -17.07
C ASP A 22 -8.76 0.85 -17.78
N ILE A 23 -9.34 0.88 -18.98
CA ILE A 23 -9.34 2.08 -19.84
C ILE A 23 -10.31 3.06 -19.20
N ASP A 24 -9.77 4.16 -18.69
CA ASP A 24 -10.53 5.26 -18.13
C ASP A 24 -11.41 5.92 -19.22
N SER A 25 -12.60 5.37 -19.38
CA SER A 25 -13.59 5.80 -20.36
C SER A 25 -14.10 7.23 -20.13
N ALA A 26 -14.05 7.70 -18.88
CA ALA A 26 -14.42 9.07 -18.53
C ALA A 26 -13.35 10.06 -19.01
N PHE A 27 -12.07 9.76 -18.76
CA PHE A 27 -10.95 10.49 -19.35
C PHE A 27 -11.02 10.48 -20.88
N VAL A 28 -11.15 9.30 -21.52
CA VAL A 28 -11.20 9.20 -22.99
C VAL A 28 -12.34 10.02 -23.58
N SER A 29 -13.53 10.02 -22.95
CA SER A 29 -14.66 10.82 -23.41
C SER A 29 -14.39 12.33 -23.29
N LYS A 30 -13.83 12.80 -22.16
CA LYS A 30 -13.52 14.22 -21.93
C LYS A 30 -12.39 14.70 -22.84
N HIS A 31 -11.33 13.90 -22.97
CA HIS A 31 -10.19 14.22 -23.82
C HIS A 31 -10.58 14.32 -25.31
N ASN A 32 -11.42 13.40 -25.80
CA ASN A 32 -11.94 13.48 -27.16
C ASN A 32 -12.77 14.75 -27.39
N GLN A 33 -13.60 15.16 -26.42
CA GLN A 33 -14.35 16.42 -26.49
C GLN A 33 -13.42 17.64 -26.56
N SER A 34 -12.38 17.69 -25.71
CA SER A 34 -11.35 18.73 -25.77
C SER A 34 -10.63 18.75 -27.13
N ALA A 35 -10.27 17.58 -27.66
CA ALA A 35 -9.58 17.42 -28.94
C ALA A 35 -10.43 17.85 -30.15
N GLU A 36 -11.73 17.54 -30.16
CA GLU A 36 -12.66 17.98 -31.21
C GLU A 36 -12.82 19.51 -31.24
N ILE A 37 -12.95 20.14 -30.06
CA ILE A 37 -13.02 21.60 -29.94
C ILE A 37 -11.67 22.23 -30.36
N TYR A 38 -10.56 21.65 -29.93
CA TYR A 38 -9.22 22.09 -30.34
C TYR A 38 -9.01 22.01 -31.85
N GLN A 39 -9.41 20.91 -32.51
CA GLN A 39 -9.27 20.79 -33.97
C GLN A 39 -10.05 21.90 -34.70
N SER A 40 -11.28 22.18 -34.23
CA SER A 40 -12.10 23.27 -34.76
C SER A 40 -11.47 24.66 -34.50
N PHE A 41 -10.80 24.86 -33.36
CA PHE A 41 -10.02 26.07 -33.09
C PHE A 41 -8.79 26.19 -34.01
N LYS A 42 -8.03 25.10 -34.17
CA LYS A 42 -6.82 25.02 -34.99
C LYS A 42 -7.11 25.32 -36.45
N ASP A 43 -8.18 24.75 -37.01
CA ASP A 43 -8.57 24.99 -38.41
C ASP A 43 -8.87 26.47 -38.69
N ASP A 44 -9.44 27.19 -37.71
CA ASP A 44 -9.63 28.63 -37.79
C ASP A 44 -8.30 29.39 -37.68
N VAL A 45 -7.47 29.07 -36.68
CA VAL A 45 -6.15 29.68 -36.46
C VAL A 45 -5.29 29.56 -37.73
N ASP A 46 -5.23 28.38 -38.34
CA ASP A 46 -4.50 28.11 -39.57
C ASP A 46 -5.08 28.88 -40.77
N ALA A 47 -6.41 28.99 -40.88
CA ALA A 47 -7.04 29.76 -41.95
C ALA A 47 -6.74 31.27 -41.86
N LEU A 48 -6.73 31.81 -40.64
CA LEU A 48 -6.42 33.22 -40.38
C LEU A 48 -4.93 33.52 -40.60
N LEU A 49 -4.02 32.69 -40.04
CA LEU A 49 -2.56 32.85 -40.20
C LEU A 49 -2.09 32.63 -41.65
N ALA A 50 -2.74 31.72 -42.41
CA ALA A 50 -2.44 31.52 -43.82
C ALA A 50 -2.93 32.65 -44.74
N GLY A 51 -3.50 33.73 -44.21
CA GLY A 51 -3.99 34.88 -44.98
C GLY A 51 -5.17 34.57 -45.90
N LYS A 52 -5.89 33.45 -45.67
CA LYS A 52 -7.04 33.03 -46.49
C LYS A 52 -8.30 33.86 -46.21
N ILE A 53 -8.30 34.66 -45.13
CA ILE A 53 -9.43 35.48 -44.69
C ILE A 53 -9.22 36.93 -45.11
N ALA A 54 -10.16 37.47 -45.89
CA ALA A 54 -10.11 38.84 -46.37
C ALA A 54 -10.20 39.85 -45.20
N ALA A 55 -9.50 40.98 -45.31
CA ALA A 55 -9.32 41.94 -44.20
C ALA A 55 -10.62 42.41 -43.53
N HIS A 56 -11.73 42.51 -44.28
CA HIS A 56 -13.03 42.89 -43.74
C HIS A 56 -13.71 41.81 -42.87
N ASP A 57 -13.37 40.52 -43.07
CA ASP A 57 -13.93 39.39 -42.33
C ASP A 57 -13.11 39.04 -41.09
N GLN A 58 -11.85 39.47 -41.03
CA GLN A 58 -10.91 39.16 -39.95
C GLN A 58 -11.47 39.48 -38.54
N PRO A 59 -12.18 40.60 -38.28
CA PRO A 59 -12.74 40.88 -36.95
C PRO A 59 -13.79 39.84 -36.52
N ALA A 60 -14.68 39.42 -37.41
CA ALA A 60 -15.68 38.38 -37.13
C ALA A 60 -15.01 37.01 -36.93
N PHE A 61 -13.95 36.74 -37.69
CA PHE A 61 -13.16 35.52 -37.58
C PHE A 61 -12.39 35.43 -36.25
N ILE A 62 -11.80 36.54 -35.79
CA ILE A 62 -11.16 36.66 -34.47
C ILE A 62 -12.17 36.39 -33.34
N GLN A 63 -13.38 36.95 -33.42
CA GLN A 63 -14.44 36.67 -32.44
C GLN A 63 -14.85 35.19 -32.42
N ARG A 64 -14.87 34.53 -33.59
CA ARG A 64 -15.13 33.07 -33.66
C ARG A 64 -14.04 32.25 -32.99
N ILE A 65 -12.77 32.60 -33.18
CA ILE A 65 -11.63 31.96 -32.51
C ILE A 65 -11.70 32.15 -31.00
N LEU A 66 -12.02 33.37 -30.52
CA LEU A 66 -12.18 33.66 -29.10
C LEU A 66 -13.29 32.79 -28.47
N HIS A 67 -14.46 32.69 -29.11
CA HIS A 67 -15.55 31.86 -28.62
C HIS A 67 -15.22 30.35 -28.59
N LYS A 68 -14.46 29.86 -29.58
CA LYS A 68 -13.90 28.49 -29.55
C LYS A 68 -12.88 28.31 -28.42
N SER A 69 -12.07 29.33 -28.13
CA SER A 69 -11.10 29.33 -27.03
C SER A 69 -11.79 29.27 -25.66
N GLU A 70 -12.92 29.99 -25.49
CA GLU A 70 -13.77 29.90 -24.29
C GLU A 70 -14.36 28.50 -24.12
N SER A 71 -14.87 27.92 -25.21
CA SER A 71 -15.43 26.56 -25.21
C SER A 71 -14.36 25.51 -24.84
N LEU A 72 -13.14 25.70 -25.35
CA LEU A 72 -11.99 24.83 -25.05
C LEU A 72 -11.51 24.98 -23.60
N LEU A 73 -11.52 26.19 -23.05
CA LEU A 73 -11.23 26.43 -21.62
C LEU A 73 -12.24 25.70 -20.72
N ILE A 74 -13.53 25.70 -21.07
CA ILE A 74 -14.57 24.97 -20.31
C ILE A 74 -14.32 23.45 -20.37
N ALA A 75 -13.97 22.91 -21.54
CA ALA A 75 -13.64 21.49 -21.69
C ALA A 75 -12.38 21.11 -20.89
N PHE A 76 -11.33 21.93 -20.95
CA PHE A 76 -10.11 21.71 -20.16
C PHE A 76 -10.33 21.81 -18.64
N GLU A 77 -11.22 22.69 -18.17
CA GLU A 77 -11.57 22.76 -16.75
C GLU A 77 -12.25 21.48 -16.26
N ASP A 78 -13.17 20.91 -17.06
CA ASP A 78 -13.87 19.66 -16.76
C ASP A 78 -12.94 18.43 -16.84
N GLU A 79 -12.03 18.39 -17.82
CA GLU A 79 -11.02 17.34 -17.95
C GLU A 79 -9.99 17.41 -16.81
N LYS A 80 -9.47 18.61 -16.48
CA LYS A 80 -8.64 18.83 -15.29
C LYS A 80 -9.36 18.37 -14.02
N GLN A 81 -10.63 18.74 -13.85
CA GLN A 81 -11.37 18.43 -12.63
C GLN A 81 -11.45 16.92 -12.39
N HIS A 82 -11.69 16.16 -13.45
CA HIS A 82 -11.68 14.70 -13.45
C HIS A 82 -10.28 14.13 -13.12
N LEU A 83 -9.24 14.56 -13.84
CA LEU A 83 -7.86 14.13 -13.63
C LEU A 83 -7.35 14.39 -12.18
N MET A 84 -7.70 15.53 -11.61
CA MET A 84 -7.27 15.90 -10.26
C MET A 84 -8.10 15.22 -9.16
N SER A 85 -9.44 15.17 -9.31
CA SER A 85 -10.35 14.80 -8.22
C SER A 85 -10.83 13.36 -8.26
N ASP A 86 -11.03 12.80 -9.45
CA ASP A 86 -11.53 11.42 -9.60
C ASP A 86 -10.37 10.44 -9.78
N VAL A 87 -9.30 10.86 -10.49
CA VAL A 87 -8.15 10.00 -10.80
C VAL A 87 -7.04 10.14 -9.73
N LEU A 88 -6.39 11.31 -9.65
CA LEU A 88 -5.20 11.49 -8.80
C LEU A 88 -5.53 11.42 -7.29
N LEU A 89 -6.62 12.07 -6.85
CA LEU A 89 -7.06 12.02 -5.45
C LEU A 89 -7.52 10.62 -5.04
N ALA A 90 -8.24 9.88 -5.89
CA ALA A 90 -8.61 8.50 -5.59
C ALA A 90 -7.40 7.57 -5.50
N TRP A 91 -6.39 7.77 -6.36
CA TRP A 91 -5.10 7.11 -6.24
C TRP A 91 -4.43 7.43 -4.89
N ALA A 92 -4.38 8.70 -4.47
CA ALA A 92 -3.77 9.11 -3.20
C ALA A 92 -4.50 8.54 -1.97
N ILE A 93 -5.84 8.50 -1.98
CA ILE A 93 -6.65 7.86 -0.92
C ILE A 93 -6.40 6.35 -0.87
N LYS A 94 -6.24 5.70 -2.02
CA LYS A 94 -5.88 4.28 -2.10
C LYS A 94 -4.46 4.02 -1.59
N GLN A 95 -3.52 4.94 -1.79
CA GLN A 95 -2.13 4.84 -1.32
C GLN A 95 -2.04 4.83 0.22
N GLN A 96 -2.84 5.64 0.91
CA GLN A 96 -2.95 5.62 2.38
C GLN A 96 -3.31 4.23 2.92
N ARG A 97 -4.13 3.47 2.17
CA ARG A 97 -4.46 2.09 2.52
C ARG A 97 -3.38 1.13 2.05
N ALA A 98 -2.77 1.35 0.89
CA ALA A 98 -1.84 0.41 0.25
C ALA A 98 -0.49 0.28 0.98
N SER A 99 -0.03 1.35 1.64
CA SER A 99 1.19 1.43 2.47
C SER A 99 1.37 0.27 3.46
N ILE A 100 0.26 -0.21 4.03
CA ILE A 100 0.19 -1.29 5.02
C ILE A 100 -0.12 -2.66 4.39
N GLY A 101 -0.07 -2.77 3.05
CA GLY A 101 -0.20 -4.01 2.27
C GLY A 101 1.15 -4.64 1.90
N THR A 102 1.11 -5.78 1.20
CA THR A 102 2.34 -6.46 0.72
C THR A 102 3.11 -5.60 -0.27
N LEU A 103 4.44 -5.81 -0.37
CA LEU A 103 5.30 -5.12 -1.34
C LEU A 103 4.74 -5.20 -2.78
N TRP A 104 4.25 -6.37 -3.18
CA TRP A 104 3.60 -6.56 -4.49
C TRP A 104 2.36 -5.67 -4.67
N THR A 105 1.52 -5.54 -3.63
CA THR A 105 0.33 -4.65 -3.65
C THR A 105 0.74 -3.19 -3.82
N GLN A 106 1.81 -2.78 -3.12
CA GLN A 106 2.35 -1.43 -3.22
C GLN A 106 2.92 -1.16 -4.61
N GLN A 107 3.76 -2.07 -5.15
CA GLN A 107 4.34 -1.96 -6.48
C GLN A 107 3.28 -1.90 -7.59
N LEU A 108 2.24 -2.74 -7.53
CA LEU A 108 1.14 -2.69 -8.50
C LEU A 108 0.39 -1.34 -8.43
N HIS A 109 0.21 -0.78 -7.24
CA HIS A 109 -0.46 0.50 -7.08
C HIS A 109 0.41 1.68 -7.56
N TYR A 110 1.73 1.64 -7.33
CA TYR A 110 2.66 2.62 -7.89
C TYR A 110 2.70 2.59 -9.42
N LYS A 111 2.63 1.41 -10.05
CA LYS A 111 2.53 1.31 -11.53
C LYS A 111 1.31 2.03 -12.11
N GLN A 112 0.25 2.25 -11.34
CA GLN A 112 -0.90 3.05 -11.81
C GLN A 112 -0.51 4.51 -12.08
N LEU A 113 0.54 5.05 -11.45
CA LEU A 113 1.04 6.40 -11.73
C LEU A 113 1.56 6.55 -13.16
N ASP A 114 2.08 5.50 -13.79
CA ASP A 114 2.56 5.60 -15.18
C ASP A 114 1.38 5.80 -16.15
N THR A 115 0.23 5.17 -15.89
CA THR A 115 -1.03 5.44 -16.62
C THR A 115 -1.55 6.84 -16.35
N ILE A 116 -1.60 7.27 -15.08
CA ILE A 116 -2.07 8.61 -14.70
C ILE A 116 -1.18 9.70 -15.32
N HIS A 117 0.14 9.50 -15.31
CA HIS A 117 1.09 10.40 -15.95
C HIS A 117 0.82 10.56 -17.45
N LEU A 118 0.50 9.46 -18.16
CA LEU A 118 0.15 9.50 -19.58
C LEU A 118 -1.15 10.28 -19.84
N GLN A 119 -2.17 10.17 -18.97
CA GLN A 119 -3.40 10.97 -19.09
C GLN A 119 -3.12 12.47 -18.90
N PHE A 120 -2.29 12.83 -17.90
CA PHE A 120 -1.84 14.20 -17.66
C PHE A 120 -0.97 14.75 -18.81
N GLU A 121 -0.18 13.89 -19.46
CA GLU A 121 0.65 14.23 -20.62
C GLU A 121 -0.20 14.55 -21.85
N TYR A 122 -1.19 13.73 -22.19
CA TYR A 122 -2.12 14.03 -23.31
C TYR A 122 -2.88 15.35 -23.10
N PHE A 123 -3.38 15.61 -21.88
CA PHE A 123 -3.97 16.91 -21.53
C PHE A 123 -2.96 18.05 -21.72
N GLY A 124 -1.74 17.87 -21.20
CA GLY A 124 -0.66 18.85 -21.27
C GLY A 124 -0.27 19.20 -22.70
N GLU A 125 -0.15 18.20 -23.58
CA GLU A 125 0.17 18.41 -25.01
C GLU A 125 -0.90 19.26 -25.70
N LEU A 126 -2.18 18.95 -25.48
CA LEU A 126 -3.30 19.66 -26.09
C LEU A 126 -3.40 21.12 -25.59
N LEU A 127 -3.16 21.34 -24.29
CA LEU A 127 -3.06 22.67 -23.68
C LEU A 127 -1.86 23.45 -24.22
N GLN A 128 -0.68 22.82 -24.35
CA GLN A 128 0.53 23.43 -24.90
C GLN A 128 0.33 23.87 -26.36
N GLN A 129 -0.29 23.03 -27.18
CA GLN A 129 -0.59 23.32 -28.59
C GLN A 129 -1.59 24.50 -28.70
N THR A 130 -2.58 24.54 -27.82
CA THR A 130 -3.54 25.66 -27.72
C THR A 130 -2.85 26.97 -27.36
N LEU A 131 -2.00 26.97 -26.33
CA LEU A 131 -1.22 28.13 -25.91
C LEU A 131 -0.26 28.61 -27.00
N SER A 132 0.34 27.69 -27.76
CA SER A 132 1.19 28.01 -28.91
C SER A 132 0.40 28.72 -30.03
N GLY A 133 -0.80 28.23 -30.37
CA GLY A 133 -1.69 28.89 -31.32
C GLY A 133 -2.10 30.30 -30.88
N LEU A 134 -2.48 30.49 -29.61
CA LEU A 134 -2.81 31.80 -29.06
C LEU A 134 -1.62 32.77 -29.06
N ASN A 135 -0.40 32.29 -28.79
CA ASN A 135 0.80 33.12 -28.85
C ASN A 135 1.08 33.64 -30.28
N TYR A 136 0.92 32.81 -31.31
CA TYR A 136 1.00 33.29 -32.70
C TYR A 136 -0.09 34.31 -33.03
N LEU A 137 -1.34 34.08 -32.59
CA LEU A 137 -2.42 35.05 -32.79
C LEU A 137 -2.12 36.38 -32.11
N LYS A 138 -1.63 36.39 -30.86
CA LYS A 138 -1.20 37.61 -30.15
C LYS A 138 -0.11 38.38 -30.91
N GLN A 139 0.84 37.66 -31.52
CA GLN A 139 1.95 38.26 -32.27
C GLN A 139 1.49 38.93 -33.58
N TYR A 140 0.58 38.31 -34.33
CA TYR A 140 0.16 38.78 -35.66
C TYR A 140 -1.15 39.59 -35.66
N PHE A 141 -2.03 39.40 -34.67
CA PHE A 141 -3.34 40.03 -34.55
C PHE A 141 -3.58 40.54 -33.11
N PRO A 142 -2.99 41.70 -32.73
CA PRO A 142 -3.12 42.24 -31.38
C PRO A 142 -4.58 42.45 -30.96
N ASN A 143 -5.03 41.70 -29.95
CA ASN A 143 -6.40 41.75 -29.44
C ASN A 143 -6.41 41.36 -27.95
N SER A 144 -7.00 42.21 -27.10
CA SER A 144 -7.04 41.99 -25.65
C SER A 144 -7.74 40.71 -25.22
N GLY A 145 -8.67 40.19 -26.03
CA GLY A 145 -9.31 38.90 -25.78
C GLY A 145 -8.34 37.73 -25.86
N PHE A 146 -7.34 37.77 -26.75
CA PHE A 146 -6.32 36.73 -26.81
C PHE A 146 -5.38 36.79 -25.60
N ASP A 147 -5.08 37.98 -25.08
CA ASP A 147 -4.31 38.14 -23.84
C ASP A 147 -5.06 37.60 -22.62
N GLU A 148 -6.36 37.90 -22.51
CA GLU A 148 -7.19 37.39 -21.42
C GLU A 148 -7.33 35.86 -21.48
N MET A 149 -7.61 35.30 -22.66
CA MET A 149 -7.73 33.84 -22.84
C MET A 149 -6.40 33.11 -22.64
N HIS A 150 -5.29 33.69 -23.09
CA HIS A 150 -3.95 33.15 -22.84
C HIS A 150 -3.64 33.13 -21.33
N SER A 151 -3.95 34.20 -20.61
CA SER A 151 -3.78 34.26 -19.14
C SER A 151 -4.58 33.18 -18.41
N LYS A 152 -5.86 32.99 -18.78
CA LYS A 152 -6.72 31.93 -18.22
C LYS A 152 -6.13 30.53 -18.46
N LEU A 153 -5.72 30.23 -19.69
CA LEU A 153 -5.16 28.92 -20.05
C LEU A 153 -3.78 28.66 -19.45
N VAL A 154 -2.92 29.68 -19.30
CA VAL A 154 -1.63 29.55 -18.58
C VAL A 154 -1.86 29.18 -17.12
N SER A 155 -2.92 29.66 -16.48
CA SER A 155 -3.22 29.32 -15.09
C SER A 155 -3.42 27.81 -14.86
N LEU A 156 -3.90 27.08 -15.88
CA LEU A 156 -4.06 25.63 -15.84
C LEU A 156 -2.71 24.90 -15.81
N VAL A 157 -1.66 25.43 -16.44
CA VAL A 157 -0.33 24.77 -16.53
C VAL A 157 0.27 24.50 -15.15
N HIS A 158 -0.03 25.34 -14.16
CA HIS A 158 0.45 25.16 -12.78
C HIS A 158 -0.04 23.87 -12.10
N TYR A 159 -1.08 23.20 -12.62
CA TYR A 159 -1.55 21.91 -12.11
C TYR A 159 -0.79 20.70 -12.69
N PHE A 160 0.00 20.90 -13.76
CA PHE A 160 0.63 19.82 -14.56
C PHE A 160 2.17 19.92 -14.56
N LEU A 161 2.77 20.36 -13.45
CA LEU A 161 4.20 20.65 -13.35
C LEU A 161 5.10 19.40 -13.25
N VAL A 162 4.60 18.31 -12.67
CA VAL A 162 5.38 17.05 -12.47
C VAL A 162 4.71 15.89 -13.21
N LEU A 163 3.40 15.67 -12.99
CA LEU A 163 2.60 14.82 -13.86
C LEU A 163 2.16 15.66 -15.08
N GLY A 164 2.42 15.17 -16.30
CA GLY A 164 2.21 15.93 -17.54
C GLY A 164 3.27 17.01 -17.83
N GLY A 165 4.27 17.20 -16.96
CA GLY A 165 5.30 18.22 -17.13
C GLY A 165 6.18 18.04 -18.38
N SER A 166 6.29 16.80 -18.87
CA SER A 166 6.96 16.44 -20.14
C SER A 166 6.42 17.23 -21.34
N ALA A 167 5.10 17.44 -21.41
CA ALA A 167 4.45 18.21 -22.47
C ALA A 167 4.89 19.69 -22.51
N PHE A 168 5.35 20.23 -21.39
CA PHE A 168 5.90 21.58 -21.25
C PHE A 168 7.44 21.61 -21.28
N GLY A 169 8.08 20.47 -21.57
CA GLY A 169 9.54 20.32 -21.58
C GLY A 169 10.19 20.26 -20.20
N LEU A 170 9.40 20.18 -19.12
CA LEU A 170 9.90 20.23 -17.75
C LEU A 170 10.78 19.03 -17.40
N ASP A 171 10.58 17.87 -18.04
CA ASP A 171 11.46 16.70 -17.89
C ASP A 171 12.94 16.99 -18.21
N ASN A 172 13.22 17.94 -19.12
CA ASN A 172 14.60 18.32 -19.47
C ASN A 172 15.09 19.54 -18.68
N LEU A 173 14.17 20.43 -18.27
CA LEU A 173 14.50 21.64 -17.50
C LEU A 173 14.64 21.35 -15.99
N GLY A 174 13.94 20.33 -15.50
CA GLY A 174 13.95 19.89 -14.11
C GLY A 174 15.02 18.86 -13.79
N GLU A 175 15.66 18.24 -14.79
CA GLU A 175 16.77 17.30 -14.55
C GLU A 175 17.95 18.02 -13.85
N GLY A 176 18.40 17.47 -12.73
CA GLY A 176 19.42 18.09 -11.87
C GLY A 176 18.90 19.15 -10.90
N VAL A 177 17.62 19.52 -10.93
CA VAL A 177 17.02 20.43 -9.94
C VAL A 177 16.93 19.74 -8.58
N GLN A 178 17.40 20.41 -7.54
CA GLN A 178 17.34 19.92 -6.17
C GLN A 178 15.94 20.09 -5.58
N VAL A 179 15.50 19.08 -4.84
CA VAL A 179 14.26 19.08 -4.06
C VAL A 179 14.66 18.98 -2.59
N GLN A 180 14.17 19.92 -1.77
CA GLN A 180 14.38 19.90 -0.33
C GLN A 180 13.24 19.12 0.34
N CYS A 181 13.57 18.28 1.32
CA CYS A 181 12.64 17.58 2.18
C CYS A 181 12.79 18.08 3.62
N TYR A 182 11.67 18.46 4.23
CA TYR A 182 11.60 18.94 5.60
C TYR A 182 10.62 18.07 6.37
N LEU A 183 10.99 17.70 7.59
CA LEU A 183 10.05 17.18 8.58
C LEU A 183 9.39 18.38 9.26
N ILE A 184 8.05 18.35 9.40
CA ILE A 184 7.27 19.46 9.94
C ILE A 184 6.16 18.97 10.87
N THR A 185 5.82 19.80 11.88
CA THR A 185 4.63 19.62 12.74
C THR A 185 3.31 19.81 12.00
N ASP A 186 2.23 19.25 12.55
CA ASP A 186 0.85 19.50 12.14
C ASP A 186 0.50 21.01 12.15
N GLU A 187 1.04 21.77 13.10
CA GLU A 187 0.87 23.24 13.20
C GLU A 187 1.54 23.96 12.04
N THR A 188 2.79 23.63 11.71
CA THR A 188 3.51 24.15 10.53
C THR A 188 2.78 23.79 9.23
N ALA A 189 2.30 22.55 9.10
CA ALA A 189 1.53 22.10 7.95
C ALA A 189 0.21 22.89 7.76
N LYS A 190 -0.54 23.15 8.84
CA LYS A 190 -1.76 23.99 8.80
C LYS A 190 -1.47 25.44 8.37
N GLN A 191 -0.30 25.97 8.71
CA GLN A 191 0.11 27.32 8.27
C GLN A 191 0.52 27.35 6.79
N LEU A 192 1.27 26.34 6.33
CA LEU A 192 1.68 26.20 4.92
C LEU A 192 0.48 26.07 3.97
N LEU A 193 -0.61 25.44 4.39
CA LEU A 193 -1.88 25.40 3.61
C LEU A 193 -2.47 26.80 3.34
N ASN A 194 -2.17 27.79 4.19
CA ASN A 194 -2.62 29.18 4.02
C ASN A 194 -1.55 30.07 3.36
N ASN A 195 -0.27 29.73 3.48
CA ASN A 195 0.85 30.41 2.84
C ASN A 195 1.96 29.42 2.45
N ALA A 196 1.98 29.02 1.18
CA ALA A 196 2.98 28.11 0.63
C ALA A 196 4.42 28.67 0.62
N TYR A 197 4.60 29.96 0.87
CA TYR A 197 5.90 30.63 0.98
C TYR A 197 6.30 30.95 2.43
N LEU A 198 5.67 30.29 3.41
CA LEU A 198 6.12 30.37 4.80
C LEU A 198 7.51 29.73 4.92
N GLU A 199 8.50 30.49 5.40
CA GLU A 199 9.84 29.96 5.62
C GLU A 199 9.84 28.99 6.82
N ILE A 200 10.24 27.74 6.56
CA ILE A 200 10.28 26.67 7.56
C ILE A 200 11.60 26.82 8.35
N PHE A 201 11.56 27.53 9.47
CA PHE A 201 12.74 27.77 10.32
C PHE A 201 12.53 27.31 11.78
N GLU A 202 13.54 26.62 12.31
CA GLU A 202 13.92 26.48 13.73
C GLU A 202 12.91 25.88 14.74
N SER A 203 11.63 25.67 14.41
CA SER A 203 10.63 25.12 15.36
C SER A 203 10.57 23.58 15.43
N GLU A 204 11.32 22.87 14.58
CA GLU A 204 11.21 21.42 14.41
C GLU A 204 12.34 20.70 15.18
N GLU A 205 11.96 19.82 16.12
CA GLU A 205 12.86 19.02 16.97
C GLU A 205 13.72 18.03 16.17
N PHE A 206 13.30 17.74 14.95
CA PHE A 206 13.88 16.73 14.11
C PHE A 206 14.07 17.27 12.68
N ALA A 207 15.28 17.12 12.14
CA ALA A 207 15.60 17.41 10.76
C ALA A 207 15.89 16.12 9.98
N ILE A 208 15.88 16.22 8.66
CA ILE A 208 16.23 15.13 7.74
C ILE A 208 17.65 15.39 7.21
N GLU A 209 18.52 14.38 7.27
CA GLU A 209 19.87 14.44 6.71
C GLU A 209 20.16 13.20 5.85
N PRO A 210 20.54 13.35 4.56
CA PRO A 210 20.54 14.59 3.79
C PRO A 210 19.10 15.07 3.49
N PRO A 211 18.80 16.39 3.58
CA PRO A 211 17.48 16.91 3.24
C PRO A 211 17.26 17.01 1.72
N THR A 212 18.22 16.60 0.90
CA THR A 212 18.23 16.86 -0.54
C THR A 212 18.02 15.61 -1.38
N GLY A 213 17.01 15.69 -2.25
CA GLY A 213 16.85 14.83 -3.41
C GLY A 213 17.22 15.61 -4.67
N THR A 214 17.50 14.90 -5.77
CA THR A 214 17.69 15.53 -7.08
C THR A 214 16.70 14.93 -8.06
N PHE A 215 16.04 15.77 -8.86
CA PHE A 215 15.21 15.31 -9.95
C PHE A 215 16.07 14.62 -11.03
N GLN A 216 15.72 13.38 -11.31
CA GLN A 216 16.27 12.55 -12.37
C GLN A 216 15.16 12.25 -13.36
N LYS A 217 15.49 12.21 -14.66
CA LYS A 217 14.58 11.69 -15.67
C LYS A 217 14.41 10.18 -15.51
N LYS A 218 13.18 9.68 -15.61
CA LYS A 218 12.92 8.23 -15.64
C LYS A 218 13.29 7.65 -17.00
N ASP A 219 13.74 6.39 -17.03
CA ASP A 219 13.98 5.63 -18.27
C ASP A 219 12.70 5.47 -19.13
N THR A 220 11.52 5.64 -18.50
CA THR A 220 10.21 5.66 -19.15
C THR A 220 9.77 7.09 -19.51
N ARG A 221 8.98 7.73 -18.65
CA ARG A 221 8.49 9.11 -18.79
C ARG A 221 8.38 9.80 -17.42
N GLY A 222 8.56 11.12 -17.41
CA GLY A 222 8.45 11.96 -16.24
C GLY A 222 9.71 12.03 -15.38
N LEU A 223 9.69 12.98 -14.44
CA LEU A 223 10.71 13.14 -13.42
C LEU A 223 10.45 12.28 -12.17
N ARG A 224 11.52 11.90 -11.48
CA ARG A 224 11.49 11.40 -10.09
C ARG A 224 12.56 12.09 -9.27
N ALA A 225 12.27 12.41 -8.01
CA ALA A 225 13.30 12.67 -7.01
C ALA A 225 13.27 11.51 -6.01
N LYS A 226 14.42 10.87 -5.79
CA LYS A 226 14.60 9.84 -4.76
C LYS A 226 15.47 10.44 -3.66
N PHE A 227 15.05 10.22 -2.42
CA PHE A 227 15.79 10.62 -1.24
C PHE A 227 16.29 9.33 -0.57
N ASP A 228 17.57 9.03 -0.79
CA ASP A 228 18.24 7.86 -0.25
C ASP A 228 19.02 8.21 1.01
N ASP A 229 19.25 7.21 1.86
CA ASP A 229 20.02 7.30 3.10
C ASP A 229 19.56 8.42 4.08
N MET A 230 18.31 8.87 3.98
CA MET A 230 17.71 9.83 4.91
C MET A 230 17.69 9.28 6.35
N ALA A 231 18.37 9.99 7.23
CA ALA A 231 18.25 9.85 8.68
C ALA A 231 17.40 10.98 9.26
N ILE A 232 16.66 10.67 10.33
CA ILE A 232 16.10 11.68 11.22
C ILE A 232 17.17 12.02 12.25
N VAL A 233 17.57 13.29 12.30
CA VAL A 233 18.53 13.81 13.28
C VAL A 233 17.83 14.77 14.23
N GLU A 234 18.07 14.59 15.54
CA GLU A 234 17.60 15.51 16.57
C GLU A 234 18.34 16.85 16.39
N THR A 235 17.59 17.93 16.10
CA THR A 235 18.17 19.28 16.18
C THR A 235 18.44 19.55 17.66
N PRO A 236 19.56 20.18 18.05
CA PRO A 236 19.95 20.26 19.46
C PRO A 236 18.96 21.09 20.28
N GLN A 237 17.96 20.42 20.87
CA GLN A 237 16.83 21.02 21.56
C GLN A 237 17.00 21.02 23.09
N LYS A 238 16.14 21.83 23.74
CA LYS A 238 15.87 21.76 25.18
C LYS A 238 14.56 20.98 25.38
N ASN A 239 14.64 19.88 26.11
CA ASN A 239 13.57 18.92 26.37
C ASN A 239 12.18 19.52 26.64
N SER A 240 11.14 18.99 25.97
CA SER A 240 9.79 18.83 26.54
C SER A 240 8.91 17.83 25.76
N ASP A 241 8.60 16.69 26.40
CA ASP A 241 7.49 15.72 26.19
C ASP A 241 6.79 15.56 24.81
N GLY A 242 6.79 14.35 24.26
CA GLY A 242 6.05 13.97 23.03
C GLY A 242 4.69 13.28 23.24
N PRO A 243 3.97 12.88 22.16
CA PRO A 243 3.06 11.71 22.20
C PRO A 243 2.95 10.87 20.88
N SER A 244 2.04 9.89 20.89
CA SER A 244 1.91 8.70 20.00
C SER A 244 0.89 8.81 18.83
N ILE A 245 0.90 7.87 17.84
CA ILE A 245 -0.21 7.58 16.87
C ILE A 245 -0.14 6.15 16.24
N VAL A 246 -1.21 5.69 15.54
CA VAL A 246 -1.47 4.32 14.97
C VAL A 246 -2.07 4.40 13.53
N GLN A 247 -2.41 3.35 12.72
CA GLN A 247 -2.79 1.92 12.92
C GLN A 247 -2.51 1.07 11.61
N PRO A 248 -2.46 -0.29 11.63
CA PRO A 248 -2.10 -1.16 10.48
C PRO A 248 -3.24 -2.02 9.87
N ARG A 249 -2.93 -2.96 8.95
CA ARG A 249 -3.89 -3.70 8.07
C ARG A 249 -4.35 -5.09 8.57
N MET A 250 -5.23 -5.73 7.78
CA MET A 250 -6.22 -6.75 8.19
C MET A 250 -5.80 -8.23 8.14
N PHE A 251 -6.54 -9.07 8.91
CA PHE A 251 -6.41 -10.53 8.97
C PHE A 251 -7.50 -11.32 8.22
N THR A 252 -7.24 -12.62 8.02
CA THR A 252 -8.07 -13.62 7.35
C THR A 252 -9.29 -14.07 8.17
N MET A 253 -10.27 -14.74 7.54
CA MET A 253 -11.55 -15.08 8.19
C MET A 253 -11.42 -15.99 9.43
N ASN A 254 -10.56 -17.02 9.40
CA ASN A 254 -10.38 -17.90 10.57
C ASN A 254 -9.71 -17.16 11.75
N ALA A 255 -8.81 -16.21 11.47
CA ALA A 255 -8.25 -15.34 12.50
C ALA A 255 -9.32 -14.42 13.10
N LYS A 256 -10.22 -13.84 12.27
CA LYS A 256 -11.33 -13.00 12.76
C LYS A 256 -12.20 -13.73 13.78
N GLN A 257 -12.56 -14.99 13.54
CA GLN A 257 -13.47 -15.73 14.43
C GLN A 257 -12.90 -15.91 15.85
N HIS A 258 -11.59 -16.14 15.99
CA HIS A 258 -10.94 -16.24 17.30
C HIS A 258 -10.83 -14.86 18.00
N LEU A 259 -10.58 -13.81 17.24
CA LEU A 259 -10.47 -12.43 17.76
C LEU A 259 -11.82 -11.88 18.27
N ILE A 260 -12.94 -12.22 17.61
CA ILE A 260 -14.30 -11.84 18.01
C ILE A 260 -14.59 -12.28 19.46
N ASN A 261 -14.23 -13.51 19.83
CA ASN A 261 -14.49 -14.06 21.17
C ASN A 261 -13.68 -13.34 22.27
N ARG A 262 -12.51 -12.78 21.94
CA ARG A 262 -11.61 -12.10 22.88
C ARG A 262 -11.95 -10.62 23.04
N LEU A 263 -12.07 -9.90 21.93
CA LEU A 263 -12.12 -8.42 21.89
C LEU A 263 -13.53 -7.84 22.00
N LYS A 264 -14.56 -8.68 22.12
CA LYS A 264 -15.98 -8.31 22.30
C LYS A 264 -16.41 -7.13 21.40
N PRO A 265 -16.33 -7.30 20.06
CA PRO A 265 -16.71 -6.24 19.14
C PRO A 265 -18.18 -5.83 19.33
N ASN A 266 -18.50 -4.62 18.87
CA ASN A 266 -19.89 -4.14 18.87
C ASN A 266 -20.77 -4.96 17.90
N GLN A 267 -22.08 -4.67 17.86
CA GLN A 267 -23.04 -5.37 17.00
C GLN A 267 -22.75 -5.27 15.49
N GLN A 268 -21.85 -4.38 15.07
CA GLN A 268 -21.40 -4.20 13.69
C GLN A 268 -20.02 -4.87 13.42
N GLY A 269 -19.46 -5.60 14.39
CA GLY A 269 -18.17 -6.27 14.25
C GLY A 269 -16.94 -5.39 14.49
N PHE A 270 -17.11 -4.11 14.86
CA PHE A 270 -15.99 -3.22 15.15
C PHE A 270 -15.45 -3.42 16.57
N ILE A 271 -14.13 -3.47 16.68
CA ILE A 271 -13.38 -3.49 17.94
C ILE A 271 -12.98 -2.05 18.25
N GLN A 272 -13.26 -1.57 19.46
CA GLN A 272 -12.84 -0.23 19.89
C GLN A 272 -11.30 -0.15 19.92
N LEU A 273 -10.74 0.94 19.40
CA LEU A 273 -9.29 1.15 19.33
C LEU A 273 -8.62 1.03 20.71
N ASP A 274 -9.24 1.61 21.74
CA ASP A 274 -8.77 1.47 23.12
C ASP A 274 -8.70 0.01 23.58
N ASN A 275 -9.68 -0.83 23.24
CA ASN A 275 -9.63 -2.26 23.59
C ASN A 275 -8.50 -2.96 22.85
N PHE A 276 -8.29 -2.67 21.56
CA PHE A 276 -7.16 -3.25 20.81
C PHE A 276 -5.80 -2.84 21.37
N MET A 277 -5.64 -1.57 21.75
CA MET A 277 -4.37 -1.00 22.23
C MET A 277 -4.08 -1.26 23.71
N LYS A 278 -5.12 -1.40 24.56
CA LYS A 278 -4.99 -1.39 26.02
C LYS A 278 -5.64 -2.60 26.73
N MET A 279 -6.52 -3.37 26.08
CA MET A 279 -7.16 -4.50 26.75
C MET A 279 -6.13 -5.62 26.98
N PRO A 280 -5.91 -6.04 28.23
CA PRO A 280 -4.97 -7.10 28.55
C PRO A 280 -5.52 -8.46 28.10
N VAL A 281 -4.67 -9.28 27.48
CA VAL A 281 -5.05 -10.63 27.00
C VAL A 281 -4.05 -11.72 27.34
N ALA A 282 -2.86 -11.34 27.78
CA ALA A 282 -1.80 -12.25 28.19
C ALA A 282 -1.04 -11.65 29.38
N GLU A 283 -0.17 -12.46 29.97
CA GLU A 283 0.68 -12.11 31.10
C GLU A 283 2.14 -12.47 30.80
N GLU A 284 3.07 -11.61 31.22
CA GLU A 284 4.52 -11.85 31.16
C GLU A 284 5.10 -11.75 32.58
N TYR A 285 6.01 -12.67 32.94
CA TYR A 285 6.77 -12.58 34.17
C TYR A 285 8.07 -11.82 33.93
N GLN A 286 8.22 -10.65 34.53
CA GLN A 286 9.41 -9.81 34.39
C GLN A 286 10.23 -9.81 35.68
N LEU A 287 11.52 -10.14 35.57
CA LEU A 287 12.48 -10.04 36.68
C LEU A 287 12.71 -8.57 37.05
N LYS A 288 12.83 -8.29 38.36
CA LYS A 288 13.20 -6.96 38.85
C LYS A 288 14.67 -6.70 38.50
N LYS A 289 15.01 -5.46 38.11
CA LYS A 289 16.36 -5.07 37.63
C LYS A 289 17.53 -5.43 38.58
N SER A 290 17.26 -5.73 39.85
CA SER A 290 18.23 -6.08 40.88
C SER A 290 18.15 -7.54 41.37
N SER A 291 17.34 -8.42 40.75
CA SER A 291 17.15 -9.80 41.19
C SER A 291 17.09 -10.80 40.04
N THR A 292 17.70 -11.97 40.24
CA THR A 292 17.64 -13.11 39.32
C THR A 292 16.52 -14.11 39.65
N THR A 293 15.84 -13.94 40.78
CA THR A 293 14.82 -14.88 41.28
C THR A 293 13.52 -14.21 41.76
N ASP A 294 13.46 -12.88 41.76
CA ASP A 294 12.28 -12.10 42.16
C ASP A 294 11.85 -11.17 41.02
N GLY A 295 10.55 -11.11 40.78
CA GLY A 295 9.92 -10.61 39.57
C GLY A 295 8.41 -10.52 39.75
N GLU A 296 7.76 -9.86 38.80
CA GLU A 296 6.33 -9.55 38.85
C GLU A 296 5.63 -9.97 37.55
N TRP A 297 4.38 -10.39 37.66
CA TRP A 297 3.52 -10.64 36.51
C TRP A 297 2.93 -9.32 36.02
N LYS A 298 3.09 -9.03 34.73
CA LYS A 298 2.49 -7.88 34.06
C LYS A 298 1.48 -8.31 33.02
N LEU A 299 0.39 -7.58 32.96
CA LEU A 299 -0.62 -7.74 31.93
C LEU A 299 -0.12 -7.12 30.61
N VAL A 300 -0.25 -7.87 29.52
CA VAL A 300 0.18 -7.48 28.17
C VAL A 300 -1.05 -7.17 27.31
N PRO A 301 -1.13 -5.98 26.70
CA PRO A 301 -2.21 -5.61 25.78
C PRO A 301 -2.27 -6.50 24.53
N PHE A 302 -3.46 -6.57 23.92
CA PHE A 302 -3.69 -7.39 22.73
C PHE A 302 -2.71 -7.15 21.59
N TYR A 303 -2.46 -5.88 21.23
CA TYR A 303 -1.56 -5.53 20.12
C TYR A 303 -0.12 -6.06 20.30
N GLU A 304 0.45 -5.91 21.49
CA GLU A 304 1.82 -6.36 21.79
C GLU A 304 1.92 -7.89 21.75
N TRP A 305 0.96 -8.59 22.38
CA TRP A 305 0.85 -10.06 22.31
C TRP A 305 0.76 -10.53 20.86
N PHE A 306 -0.09 -9.89 20.05
CA PHE A 306 -0.30 -10.29 18.67
C PHE A 306 0.95 -10.08 17.81
N LEU A 307 1.56 -8.89 17.85
CA LEU A 307 2.76 -8.61 17.07
C LEU A 307 3.92 -9.50 17.47
N LYS A 308 4.07 -9.82 18.77
CA LYS A 308 5.16 -10.70 19.20
C LYS A 308 5.00 -12.12 18.68
N LEU A 309 3.77 -12.63 18.58
CA LEU A 309 3.50 -13.91 17.93
C LEU A 309 3.80 -13.85 16.42
N ALA A 310 3.47 -12.77 15.73
CA ALA A 310 3.82 -12.59 14.32
C ALA A 310 5.34 -12.55 14.08
N GLU A 311 6.10 -11.90 14.97
CA GLU A 311 7.58 -11.93 14.97
C GLU A 311 8.12 -13.35 15.16
N VAL A 312 7.62 -14.08 16.17
CA VAL A 312 8.02 -15.48 16.45
C VAL A 312 7.71 -16.39 15.26
N VAL A 313 6.55 -16.22 14.61
CA VAL A 313 6.20 -16.96 13.39
C VAL A 313 7.16 -16.65 12.25
N ASN A 314 7.33 -15.37 11.91
CA ASN A 314 8.20 -14.95 10.80
C ASN A 314 9.65 -15.38 11.01
N LYS A 315 10.16 -15.35 12.25
CA LYS A 315 11.56 -15.66 12.54
C LYS A 315 11.86 -17.14 12.70
N TYR A 316 10.98 -17.91 13.34
CA TYR A 316 11.29 -19.29 13.76
C TYR A 316 10.37 -20.36 13.16
N LEU A 317 9.15 -20.00 12.72
CA LEU A 317 8.11 -20.97 12.35
C LEU A 317 7.58 -20.77 10.93
N TYR A 318 8.20 -19.90 10.12
CA TYR A 318 7.66 -19.46 8.82
C TYR A 318 7.29 -20.63 7.91
N SER A 319 8.16 -21.64 7.76
CA SER A 319 7.85 -22.84 6.97
C SER A 319 6.63 -23.56 7.55
N MET A 320 6.65 -23.94 8.84
CA MET A 320 5.51 -24.65 9.45
C MET A 320 4.19 -23.88 9.39
N TRP A 321 4.23 -22.55 9.41
CA TRP A 321 3.05 -21.70 9.22
C TRP A 321 2.57 -21.69 7.75
N TYR A 322 3.50 -21.52 6.81
CA TYR A 322 3.25 -21.56 5.36
C TYR A 322 2.71 -22.93 4.90
N ASP A 323 3.29 -24.01 5.42
CA ASP A 323 2.94 -25.41 5.18
C ASP A 323 1.64 -25.83 5.91
N GLY A 324 0.97 -24.92 6.62
CA GLY A 324 -0.31 -25.16 7.29
C GLY A 324 -0.25 -26.06 8.54
N LEU A 325 0.94 -26.33 9.07
CA LEU A 325 1.17 -27.24 10.21
C LEU A 325 0.89 -26.59 11.58
N ILE A 326 0.60 -25.29 11.60
CA ILE A 326 0.30 -24.52 12.80
C ILE A 326 -1.18 -24.10 12.78
N PHE A 327 -1.95 -24.63 13.72
CA PHE A 327 -3.33 -24.22 13.96
C PHE A 327 -3.39 -22.78 14.49
N GLY A 328 -2.41 -22.40 15.32
CA GLY A 328 -2.23 -21.02 15.77
C GLY A 328 -3.27 -20.61 16.82
N PHE A 329 -4.35 -19.96 16.40
CA PHE A 329 -5.30 -19.32 17.31
C PHE A 329 -6.32 -20.33 17.88
N CYS A 330 -5.98 -20.96 19.01
CA CYS A 330 -6.79 -21.98 19.67
C CYS A 330 -6.69 -21.86 21.19
N SER A 331 -7.82 -21.87 21.90
CA SER A 331 -7.80 -21.93 23.36
C SER A 331 -7.31 -23.29 23.85
N LYS A 332 -7.00 -23.40 25.15
CA LYS A 332 -6.70 -24.72 25.73
C LYS A 332 -7.88 -25.70 25.57
N GLU A 333 -9.10 -25.24 25.88
CA GLU A 333 -10.31 -26.08 25.87
C GLU A 333 -10.67 -26.55 24.45
N ASP A 334 -10.64 -25.64 23.48
CA ASP A 334 -10.86 -25.98 22.06
C ASP A 334 -9.83 -27.02 21.61
N ALA A 335 -8.55 -26.83 21.93
CA ALA A 335 -7.50 -27.76 21.55
C ALA A 335 -7.71 -29.15 22.18
N GLU A 336 -8.12 -29.23 23.46
CA GLU A 336 -8.45 -30.52 24.07
C GLU A 336 -9.64 -31.20 23.36
N ASN A 337 -10.70 -30.45 23.04
CA ASN A 337 -11.90 -30.99 22.39
C ASN A 337 -11.62 -31.45 20.94
N LEU A 338 -10.83 -30.69 20.18
CA LEU A 338 -10.35 -31.06 18.85
C LEU A 338 -9.44 -32.29 18.88
N LEU A 339 -8.55 -32.41 19.87
CA LEU A 339 -7.69 -33.58 20.00
C LEU A 339 -8.48 -34.83 20.45
N ARG A 340 -9.52 -34.68 21.27
CA ARG A 340 -10.39 -35.81 21.69
C ARG A 340 -11.07 -36.49 20.51
N SER A 341 -11.52 -35.74 19.49
CA SER A 341 -12.28 -36.30 18.35
C SER A 341 -11.44 -37.14 17.36
N ILE A 342 -10.13 -36.94 17.29
CA ILE A 342 -9.22 -37.68 16.39
C ILE A 342 -8.88 -39.06 16.97
N PRO A 343 -9.16 -40.21 16.32
CA PRO A 343 -8.93 -41.53 16.94
C PRO A 343 -7.47 -41.93 17.20
N ARG A 344 -6.50 -41.26 16.59
CA ARG A 344 -5.05 -41.56 16.68
C ARG A 344 -4.33 -40.63 17.66
N SER A 345 -3.05 -40.90 17.94
CA SER A 345 -2.19 -39.94 18.63
C SER A 345 -1.89 -38.76 17.71
N VAL A 346 -2.11 -37.55 18.21
CA VAL A 346 -2.11 -36.31 17.42
C VAL A 346 -1.61 -35.13 18.25
N LEU A 347 -0.92 -34.20 17.61
CA LEU A 347 -0.55 -32.91 18.20
C LEU A 347 -1.17 -31.73 17.45
N LEU A 348 -1.35 -30.62 18.14
CA LEU A 348 -1.84 -29.36 17.63
C LEU A 348 -0.94 -28.24 18.14
N VAL A 349 -0.26 -27.55 17.21
CA VAL A 349 0.58 -26.38 17.51
C VAL A 349 -0.31 -25.14 17.53
N ARG A 350 -0.38 -24.47 18.69
CA ARG A 350 -1.16 -23.25 18.93
C ARG A 350 -0.32 -22.18 19.59
N PHE A 351 -0.77 -20.94 19.53
CA PHE A 351 -0.21 -19.86 20.32
C PHE A 351 -0.72 -19.93 21.75
N SER A 352 0.11 -19.50 22.71
CA SER A 352 -0.34 -19.36 24.08
C SER A 352 -1.31 -18.18 24.19
N ASP A 353 -2.47 -18.47 24.77
CA ASP A 353 -3.62 -17.59 24.88
C ASP A 353 -3.72 -16.92 26.27
N ILE A 354 -2.70 -17.12 27.11
CA ILE A 354 -2.55 -16.54 28.45
C ILE A 354 -1.11 -16.07 28.67
N GLU A 355 -0.11 -16.81 28.19
CA GLU A 355 1.30 -16.44 28.40
C GLU A 355 1.90 -15.75 27.19
N TYR A 356 2.55 -14.61 27.42
CA TYR A 356 3.17 -13.82 26.37
C TYR A 356 4.29 -14.58 25.62
N ALA A 357 4.39 -14.33 24.30
CA ALA A 357 5.44 -14.84 23.40
C ALA A 357 5.67 -16.37 23.33
N LYS A 358 4.80 -17.20 23.93
CA LYS A 358 4.96 -18.66 23.97
C LYS A 358 4.13 -19.39 22.92
N ILE A 359 4.73 -20.42 22.34
CA ILE A 359 4.07 -21.43 21.51
C ILE A 359 3.68 -22.60 22.41
N LYS A 360 2.50 -23.19 22.18
CA LYS A 360 1.99 -24.35 22.91
C LYS A 360 1.82 -25.52 21.95
N ILE A 361 2.25 -26.69 22.38
CA ILE A 361 1.97 -27.95 21.67
C ILE A 361 1.01 -28.74 22.56
N SER A 362 -0.26 -28.76 22.16
CA SER A 362 -1.25 -29.65 22.77
C SER A 362 -1.10 -31.02 22.11
N VAL A 363 -1.01 -32.09 22.89
CA VAL A 363 -0.70 -33.44 22.42
C VAL A 363 -1.68 -34.43 23.04
N LYS A 364 -2.26 -35.31 22.23
CA LYS A 364 -2.93 -36.52 22.70
C LYS A 364 -2.13 -37.75 22.31
N ASP A 365 -1.78 -38.58 23.29
CA ASP A 365 -1.06 -39.83 23.03
C ASP A 365 -2.01 -41.00 22.67
N ARG A 366 -1.42 -42.20 22.49
CA ARG A 366 -2.14 -43.41 22.09
C ARG A 366 -3.04 -43.98 23.19
N ASN A 367 -2.85 -43.58 24.45
CA ASN A 367 -3.72 -43.94 25.57
C ASN A 367 -4.92 -42.98 25.69
N GLY A 368 -4.92 -41.88 24.92
CA GLY A 368 -5.92 -40.84 24.98
C GLY A 368 -5.63 -39.75 26.01
N GLU A 369 -4.48 -39.79 26.70
CA GLU A 369 -4.10 -38.74 27.65
C GLU A 369 -3.68 -37.47 26.89
N ILE A 370 -4.16 -36.31 27.37
CA ILE A 370 -3.83 -35.01 26.78
C ILE A 370 -2.83 -34.27 27.66
N ARG A 371 -1.74 -33.81 27.03
CA ARG A 371 -0.65 -33.06 27.65
C ARG A 371 -0.39 -31.79 26.86
N HIS A 372 0.14 -30.76 27.52
CA HIS A 372 0.50 -29.50 26.88
C HIS A 372 1.96 -29.16 27.18
N HIS A 373 2.72 -28.88 26.13
CA HIS A 373 4.09 -28.40 26.19
C HIS A 373 4.14 -26.93 25.76
N TRP A 374 5.21 -26.23 26.14
CA TRP A 374 5.47 -24.85 25.74
C TRP A 374 6.85 -24.72 25.11
N TYR A 375 7.03 -23.69 24.30
CA TYR A 375 8.30 -23.28 23.73
C TYR A 375 8.34 -21.76 23.64
N GLU A 376 9.45 -21.15 24.06
CA GLU A 376 9.68 -19.71 23.92
C GLU A 376 10.80 -19.43 22.90
N HIS A 377 11.09 -18.15 22.66
CA HIS A 377 12.08 -17.74 21.65
C HIS A 377 13.49 -18.29 21.90
N THR A 378 13.87 -18.57 23.15
CA THR A 378 15.17 -19.16 23.50
C THR A 378 15.26 -20.61 23.03
N ASP A 379 14.23 -21.42 23.31
CA ASP A 379 14.13 -22.81 22.86
C ASP A 379 14.14 -22.90 21.32
N LEU A 380 13.30 -22.09 20.66
CA LEU A 380 13.13 -22.08 19.20
C LEU A 380 14.40 -21.62 18.46
N ASN A 381 15.23 -20.80 19.10
CA ASN A 381 16.52 -20.39 18.58
C ASN A 381 17.62 -21.45 18.84
N ALA A 382 17.50 -22.24 19.92
CA ALA A 382 18.41 -23.34 20.22
C ALA A 382 18.15 -24.58 19.33
N ARG A 383 16.89 -24.84 18.98
CA ARG A 383 16.50 -25.89 18.03
C ARG A 383 15.17 -25.52 17.34
N SER A 384 15.11 -25.70 16.01
CA SER A 384 13.87 -25.50 15.26
C SER A 384 12.75 -26.42 15.78
N LEU A 385 11.51 -25.93 15.75
CA LEU A 385 10.34 -26.68 16.25
C LEU A 385 10.17 -28.02 15.52
N SER A 386 10.41 -28.05 14.20
CA SER A 386 10.36 -29.27 13.38
C SER A 386 11.36 -30.34 13.87
N SER A 387 12.61 -29.96 14.11
CA SER A 387 13.64 -30.88 14.60
C SER A 387 13.37 -31.34 16.03
N GLU A 388 12.81 -30.46 16.87
CA GLU A 388 12.45 -30.78 18.25
C GLU A 388 11.26 -31.76 18.33
N LEU A 389 10.24 -31.58 17.47
CA LEU A 389 9.10 -32.49 17.36
C LEU A 389 9.50 -33.90 16.88
N LEU A 390 10.52 -34.01 16.02
CA LEU A 390 11.03 -35.31 15.55
C LEU A 390 11.99 -35.98 16.54
N ALA A 391 12.84 -35.21 17.24
CA ALA A 391 13.92 -35.76 18.05
C ALA A 391 13.57 -35.97 19.53
N ASN A 392 12.59 -35.25 20.08
CA ASN A 392 12.27 -35.33 21.51
C ASN A 392 11.36 -36.53 21.82
N GLN A 393 11.80 -37.38 22.76
CA GLN A 393 11.08 -38.56 23.24
C GLN A 393 9.64 -38.25 23.74
N ARG A 394 9.35 -37.00 24.12
CA ARG A 394 7.99 -36.53 24.46
C ARG A 394 6.99 -36.70 23.31
N PHE A 395 7.44 -36.63 22.06
CA PHE A 395 6.60 -36.70 20.86
C PHE A 395 6.77 -38.01 20.06
N ALA A 396 7.66 -38.91 20.46
CA ALA A 396 8.01 -40.13 19.73
C ALA A 396 6.87 -41.15 19.53
N GLN A 397 5.72 -40.96 20.18
CA GLN A 397 4.51 -41.80 20.01
C GLN A 397 3.37 -41.07 19.28
N ILE A 398 3.63 -39.88 18.74
CA ILE A 398 2.63 -39.05 18.07
C ILE A 398 2.69 -39.32 16.56
N ASP A 399 1.57 -39.76 16.02
CA ASP A 399 1.47 -40.13 14.61
C ASP A 399 1.20 -38.90 13.72
N LEU A 400 0.42 -37.94 14.23
CA LEU A 400 -0.21 -36.88 13.42
C LEU A 400 0.04 -35.47 13.94
N ILE A 401 0.14 -34.52 13.01
CA ILE A 401 -0.23 -33.12 13.21
C ILE A 401 -1.72 -32.98 12.87
N TYR A 402 -2.48 -32.25 13.69
CA TYR A 402 -3.92 -32.07 13.52
C TYR A 402 -4.28 -31.48 12.14
N PRO A 403 -5.34 -31.97 11.46
CA PRO A 403 -6.22 -33.05 11.89
C PRO A 403 -5.69 -34.46 11.56
N ASP A 404 -5.05 -34.63 10.41
CA ASP A 404 -4.74 -35.93 9.79
C ASP A 404 -3.39 -35.98 9.03
N ILE A 405 -2.49 -35.04 9.30
CA ILE A 405 -1.20 -34.90 8.61
C ILE A 405 -0.15 -35.80 9.28
N ASP A 406 0.50 -36.72 8.56
CA ASP A 406 1.58 -37.57 9.12
C ASP A 406 2.80 -36.74 9.57
N LEU A 407 3.16 -36.86 10.85
CA LEU A 407 4.17 -36.04 11.52
C LEU A 407 5.56 -36.20 10.88
N GLU A 408 5.98 -37.44 10.59
CA GLU A 408 7.31 -37.71 10.04
C GLU A 408 7.40 -37.28 8.57
N VAL A 409 6.32 -37.44 7.80
CA VAL A 409 6.28 -37.01 6.40
C VAL A 409 6.29 -35.49 6.28
N ALA A 410 5.48 -34.79 7.08
CA ALA A 410 5.37 -33.32 7.03
C ALA A 410 6.66 -32.61 7.49
N LEU A 411 7.33 -33.14 8.51
CA LEU A 411 8.56 -32.54 9.05
C LEU A 411 9.85 -33.09 8.40
N GLY A 412 9.74 -34.01 7.43
CA GLY A 412 10.88 -34.54 6.68
C GLY A 412 11.72 -35.60 7.40
N GLY A 413 11.17 -36.27 8.42
CA GLY A 413 11.84 -37.31 9.21
C GLY A 413 12.07 -38.64 8.48
N ARG A 414 11.31 -38.93 7.41
CA ARG A 414 11.58 -40.05 6.49
C ARG A 414 12.31 -39.53 5.26
N GLU A 415 13.43 -40.16 4.88
CA GLU A 415 14.02 -39.93 3.56
C GLU A 415 12.97 -40.19 2.47
N LYS A 416 12.67 -39.17 1.66
CA LYS A 416 11.74 -39.32 0.53
C LYS A 416 12.34 -40.33 -0.47
N PRO A 417 11.69 -41.47 -0.76
CA PRO A 417 12.06 -42.25 -1.93
C PRO A 417 11.78 -41.38 -3.16
N ARG A 418 12.85 -40.90 -3.82
CA ARG A 418 12.77 -40.06 -5.02
C ARG A 418 12.29 -40.88 -6.21
N ILE A 419 10.99 -41.20 -6.25
CA ILE A 419 10.34 -41.66 -7.48
C ILE A 419 9.96 -40.41 -8.28
N ARG A 420 10.89 -39.94 -9.12
CA ARG A 420 10.57 -39.01 -10.21
C ARG A 420 9.97 -39.80 -11.36
N VAL A 421 8.78 -39.41 -11.79
CA VAL A 421 8.31 -39.61 -13.17
C VAL A 421 7.85 -38.23 -13.66
N PRO A 422 8.21 -37.79 -14.89
CA PRO A 422 8.00 -36.40 -15.28
C PRO A 422 6.53 -36.13 -15.53
N ARG A 423 6.08 -34.92 -15.18
CA ARG A 423 4.89 -34.32 -15.77
C ARG A 423 5.37 -33.08 -16.52
N ASN A 424 5.49 -33.20 -17.84
CA ASN A 424 5.59 -32.03 -18.70
C ASN A 424 4.28 -31.27 -18.56
N LEU A 425 4.36 -30.08 -17.98
CA LEU A 425 3.48 -28.96 -18.25
C LEU A 425 4.40 -27.80 -18.59
N GLU A 426 4.03 -27.06 -19.62
CA GLU A 426 4.86 -26.02 -20.23
C GLU A 426 4.97 -24.79 -19.32
N ASP A 427 5.82 -23.85 -19.72
CA ASP A 427 6.13 -22.55 -19.09
C ASP A 427 6.98 -22.57 -17.81
N GLU A 428 8.30 -22.52 -18.02
CA GLU A 428 9.29 -22.14 -17.00
C GLU A 428 9.17 -20.65 -16.64
N ILE A 429 8.43 -20.31 -15.58
CA ILE A 429 8.57 -19.01 -14.92
C ILE A 429 9.71 -19.10 -13.89
N TYR A 430 10.91 -18.83 -14.39
CA TYR A 430 12.15 -18.82 -13.61
C TYR A 430 12.22 -17.57 -12.72
N PHE A 431 11.81 -17.67 -11.45
CA PHE A 431 12.06 -16.64 -10.45
C PHE A 431 13.51 -16.72 -9.95
N ASP A 432 14.43 -16.11 -10.70
CA ASP A 432 15.78 -15.88 -10.21
C ASP A 432 15.76 -14.80 -9.12
N ASN A 433 16.01 -15.21 -7.89
CA ASN A 433 15.99 -14.34 -6.71
C ASN A 433 17.43 -14.00 -6.23
N GLN A 434 18.43 -14.11 -7.12
CA GLN A 434 19.85 -13.88 -6.81
C GLN A 434 20.56 -12.92 -7.76
N ALA A 435 19.95 -11.76 -8.08
CA ALA A 435 20.62 -10.69 -8.83
C ALA A 435 20.30 -9.24 -8.39
N ALA A 436 19.54 -9.02 -7.30
CA ALA A 436 19.15 -7.68 -6.84
C ALA A 436 20.10 -7.07 -5.78
N ALA A 437 21.34 -7.56 -5.67
CA ALA A 437 22.34 -7.14 -4.69
C ALA A 437 23.66 -6.65 -5.32
N THR A 438 23.60 -6.14 -6.55
CA THR A 438 24.60 -5.27 -7.19
C THR A 438 23.90 -4.42 -8.25
N SER A 439 24.27 -3.15 -8.38
CA SER A 439 23.75 -2.17 -9.36
C SER A 439 22.37 -1.58 -9.08
N PHE A 440 22.31 -0.72 -8.06
CA PHE A 440 21.82 0.66 -8.21
C PHE A 440 22.75 1.59 -7.43
#